data_AF-A0A0Q8VLE1-F1
#
_entry.id   AF-A0A0Q8VLE1-F1
#
_cell.length_a   1.000
_cell.length_b   1.000
_cell.length_c   1.000
_cell.angle_alpha   90.00
_cell.angle_beta   90.00
_cell.angle_gamma   90.00
#
_symmetry.space_group_name_H-M   'P 1'
#
loop_
_entity.id
_entity.type
_entity.pdbx_description
1 polymer ?
#
loop_
_entity_poly.entity_id
_entity_poly.type
_entity_poly.pdbx_seq_one_letter_code
_entity_poly.pdbx_strand_id
1 'polypeptide(L)'
;MLSGIHPILGGELLAALDRLGHGDELVVADANFPAHRVGALVLEASALAAADVVRAIRTVLPLDSYEGASVLLMAAEGGERLPVQHELVAAAETTADRVEELERFAFYDRAIAAQLIVRTGELRPYGNLVLRKGVVNEYTPTGAA
;
A
#
# COMPACT_ATOMS: atom_id res chain seq x y z
N MET A 1 -3.42 4.25 21.31
CA MET A 1 -4.30 5.18 20.57
C MET A 1 -3.76 6.59 20.73
N LEU A 2 -3.67 7.36 19.64
CA LEU A 2 -3.08 8.70 19.60
C LEU A 2 -4.07 9.70 18.99
N SER A 3 -4.03 10.96 19.42
CA SER A 3 -4.81 12.04 18.80
C SER A 3 -4.31 12.31 17.38
N GLY A 4 -5.21 12.43 16.40
CA GLY A 4 -4.87 12.73 15.00
C GLY A 4 -4.37 11.54 14.17
N ILE A 5 -4.28 10.35 14.74
CA ILE A 5 -3.84 9.14 14.04
C ILE A 5 -5.01 8.15 13.93
N HIS A 6 -5.19 7.58 12.73
CA HIS A 6 -6.27 6.61 12.49
C HIS A 6 -6.12 5.37 13.40
N PRO A 7 -7.19 4.85 14.03
CA PRO A 7 -7.12 3.76 15.02
C PRO A 7 -6.58 2.42 14.52
N ILE A 8 -6.69 2.15 13.22
CA ILE A 8 -6.06 0.97 12.59
C ILE A 8 -4.53 1.06 12.68
N LEU A 9 -3.96 2.27 12.70
CA LEU A 9 -2.53 2.49 12.79
C LEU A 9 -2.06 2.32 14.24
N GLY A 10 -1.96 1.06 14.66
CA GLY A 10 -1.36 0.67 15.94
C GLY A 10 0.15 0.93 15.99
N GLY A 11 0.77 0.72 17.15
CA GLY A 11 2.17 1.05 17.38
C GLY A 11 3.15 0.36 16.42
N GLU A 12 2.97 -0.95 16.17
CA GLU A 12 3.84 -1.69 15.25
C GLU A 12 3.67 -1.26 13.80
N LEU A 13 2.43 -1.05 13.34
CA LEU A 13 2.16 -0.58 11.98
C LEU A 13 2.71 0.83 11.77
N LEU A 14 2.50 1.76 12.71
CA LEU A 14 3.09 3.10 12.65
C LEU A 14 4.62 3.05 12.59
N ALA A 15 5.24 2.25 13.46
CA ALA A 15 6.69 2.12 13.48
C ALA A 15 7.25 1.53 12.18
N ALA A 16 6.52 0.60 11.55
CA ALA A 16 6.90 0.05 10.25
C ALA A 16 6.76 1.10 9.13
N LEU A 17 5.66 1.85 9.08
CA LEU A 17 5.43 2.91 8.09
C LEU A 17 6.42 4.08 8.22
N ASP A 18 6.80 4.43 9.45
CA ASP A 18 7.78 5.48 9.75
C ASP A 18 9.17 5.13 9.21
N ARG A 19 9.56 3.85 9.30
CA ARG A 19 10.85 3.35 8.80
C ARG A 19 10.98 3.36 7.28
N LEU A 20 9.87 3.39 6.54
CA LEU A 20 9.90 3.42 5.08
C LEU A 20 10.58 4.71 4.59
N GLY A 21 11.50 4.60 3.66
CA GLY A 21 12.07 5.73 2.92
C GLY A 21 11.21 6.16 1.74
N HIS A 22 11.63 7.22 1.04
CA HIS A 22 11.08 7.54 -0.27
C HIS A 22 11.48 6.43 -1.27
N GLY A 23 10.51 5.93 -2.03
CA GLY A 23 10.71 4.85 -2.99
C GLY A 23 10.51 3.45 -2.41
N ASP A 24 10.50 3.32 -1.09
CA ASP A 24 10.15 2.06 -0.43
C ASP A 24 8.69 1.71 -0.69
N GLU A 25 8.42 0.41 -0.71
CA GLU A 25 7.12 -0.15 -1.02
C GLU A 25 6.56 -0.95 0.15
N LEU A 26 5.25 -0.87 0.30
CA LEU A 26 4.50 -1.76 1.16
C LEU A 26 3.37 -2.43 0.37
N VAL A 27 2.99 -3.62 0.81
CA VAL A 27 1.86 -4.38 0.27
C VAL A 27 0.73 -4.37 1.30
N VAL A 28 -0.48 -4.04 0.87
CA VAL A 28 -1.70 -4.42 1.59
C VAL A 28 -2.26 -5.63 0.87
N ALA A 29 -2.30 -6.76 1.56
CA ALA A 29 -2.58 -8.07 0.98
C ALA A 29 -3.92 -8.64 1.45
N ASP A 30 -4.60 -9.36 0.57
CA ASP A 30 -5.78 -10.15 0.89
C ASP A 30 -5.43 -11.38 1.77
N ALA A 31 -6.45 -12.07 2.28
CA ALA A 31 -6.30 -13.19 3.19
C ALA A 31 -5.63 -14.42 2.54
N ASN A 32 -5.70 -14.54 1.21
CA ASN A 32 -5.19 -15.67 0.43
C ASN A 32 -3.75 -15.44 -0.07
N PHE A 33 -3.27 -14.20 -0.02
CA PHE A 33 -1.91 -13.86 -0.43
C PHE A 33 -0.87 -14.61 0.42
N PRO A 34 0.21 -15.14 -0.18
CA PRO A 34 1.23 -15.91 0.53
C PRO A 34 2.21 -15.00 1.31
N ALA A 35 1.69 -14.08 2.12
CA ALA A 35 2.45 -13.00 2.79
C ALA A 35 3.66 -13.53 3.57
N HIS A 36 3.47 -14.53 4.44
CA HIS A 36 4.55 -15.12 5.25
C HIS A 36 5.58 -15.93 4.45
N ARG A 37 5.29 -16.27 3.19
CA ARG A 37 6.27 -16.91 2.30
C ARG A 37 7.19 -15.89 1.66
N VAL A 38 6.68 -14.71 1.33
CA VAL A 38 7.38 -13.73 0.48
C VAL A 38 7.84 -12.48 1.21
N GLY A 39 7.16 -12.09 2.29
CA GLY A 39 7.40 -10.84 3.00
C GLY A 39 8.53 -10.96 4.03
N ALA A 40 9.42 -9.97 4.04
CA ALA A 40 10.46 -9.84 5.07
C ALA A 40 9.89 -9.43 6.44
N LEU A 41 8.89 -8.54 6.44
CA LEU A 41 8.11 -8.12 7.60
C LEU A 41 6.63 -8.24 7.25
N VAL A 42 5.89 -9.03 8.04
CA VAL A 42 4.45 -9.21 7.87
C VAL A 42 3.73 -8.78 9.14
N LEU A 43 2.78 -7.85 9.00
CA LEU A 43 1.86 -7.45 10.08
C LEU A 43 0.45 -7.95 9.76
N GLU A 44 -0.23 -8.48 10.76
CA GLU A 44 -1.58 -9.04 10.63
C GLU A 44 -2.64 -7.99 10.94
N ALA A 45 -3.62 -7.88 10.03
CA ALA A 45 -4.81 -7.04 10.10
C ALA A 45 -6.05 -7.88 9.75
N SER A 46 -6.10 -9.13 10.21
CA SER A 46 -6.98 -10.21 9.70
C SER A 46 -8.48 -9.98 9.91
N ALA A 47 -8.89 -8.94 10.65
CA ALA A 47 -10.29 -8.56 10.86
C ALA A 47 -10.75 -7.36 10.01
N LEU A 48 -9.86 -6.82 9.17
CA LEU A 48 -10.09 -5.58 8.42
C LEU A 48 -10.15 -5.85 6.92
N ALA A 49 -10.97 -5.07 6.20
CA ALA A 49 -10.96 -5.06 4.75
C ALA A 49 -9.72 -4.33 4.23
N ALA A 50 -9.21 -4.75 3.06
CA ALA A 50 -7.98 -4.19 2.50
C ALA A 50 -8.11 -2.68 2.22
N ALA A 51 -9.25 -2.23 1.70
CA ALA A 51 -9.51 -0.82 1.44
C ALA A 51 -9.54 0.06 2.71
N ASP A 52 -9.98 -0.48 3.86
CA ASP A 52 -9.95 0.26 5.14
C ASP A 52 -8.52 0.43 5.65
N VAL A 53 -7.69 -0.60 5.49
CA VAL A 53 -6.27 -0.55 5.82
C VAL A 53 -5.54 0.44 4.91
N VAL A 54 -5.82 0.42 3.60
CA VAL A 54 -5.25 1.40 2.66
C VAL A 54 -5.65 2.82 3.06
N ARG A 55 -6.95 3.10 3.29
CA ARG A 55 -7.42 4.41 3.75
C ARG A 55 -6.67 4.88 4.99
N ALA A 56 -6.54 4.00 5.99
CA ALA A 56 -5.82 4.32 7.21
C ALA A 56 -4.35 4.68 6.92
N ILE A 57 -3.64 3.87 6.14
CA ILE A 57 -2.23 4.11 5.79
C ILE A 57 -2.07 5.45 5.03
N ARG A 58 -2.98 5.76 4.10
CA ARG A 58 -2.96 6.99 3.31
C ARG A 58 -3.12 8.27 4.15
N THR A 59 -3.64 8.18 5.38
CA THR A 59 -3.71 9.35 6.29
C THR A 59 -2.34 9.85 6.75
N VAL A 60 -1.29 9.02 6.69
CA VAL A 60 0.06 9.38 7.20
C VAL A 60 1.19 9.14 6.20
N LEU A 61 0.98 8.27 5.21
CA LEU A 61 1.99 7.95 4.19
C LEU A 61 1.69 8.78 2.95
N PRO A 62 2.59 9.59 2.38
CA PRO A 62 2.42 10.17 1.04
C PRO A 62 2.76 9.15 -0.05
N LEU A 63 2.15 9.25 -1.24
CA LEU A 63 2.56 8.45 -2.39
C LEU A 63 3.67 9.13 -3.15
N ASP A 64 4.52 8.32 -3.76
CA ASP A 64 5.50 8.81 -4.71
C ASP A 64 4.82 9.47 -5.91
N SER A 65 5.34 10.62 -6.33
CA SER A 65 4.93 11.43 -7.48
C SER A 65 6.03 11.61 -8.52
N TYR A 66 7.23 11.04 -8.31
CA TYR A 66 8.42 11.30 -9.13
C TYR A 66 8.65 10.24 -10.20
N GLU A 67 8.45 8.97 -9.87
CA GLU A 67 8.67 7.86 -10.79
C GLU A 67 7.35 7.13 -11.08
N GLY A 68 7.15 6.63 -12.31
CA GLY A 68 6.13 5.64 -12.72
C GLY A 68 4.76 5.63 -12.01
N ALA A 69 4.15 4.45 -11.89
CA ALA A 69 2.99 4.25 -11.03
C ALA A 69 3.43 4.12 -9.57
N SER A 70 2.63 4.68 -8.64
CA SER A 70 2.85 4.55 -7.19
C SER A 70 1.81 3.67 -6.50
N VAL A 71 0.82 3.20 -7.26
CA VAL A 71 -0.15 2.18 -6.87
C VAL A 71 -0.11 1.06 -7.89
N LEU A 72 0.19 -0.16 -7.42
CA LEU A 72 0.25 -1.33 -8.29
C LEU A 72 -0.78 -2.36 -7.83
N LEU A 73 -1.59 -2.82 -8.76
CA LEU A 73 -2.55 -3.90 -8.55
C LEU A 73 -2.02 -5.19 -9.19
N MET A 74 -2.50 -6.33 -8.70
CA MET A 74 -2.35 -7.59 -9.45
C MET A 74 -3.48 -7.69 -10.48
N ALA A 75 -3.15 -7.84 -11.77
CA ALA A 75 -4.12 -7.99 -12.84
C ALA A 75 -5.03 -9.19 -12.58
N ALA A 76 -6.35 -8.98 -12.69
CA ALA A 76 -7.33 -10.05 -12.57
C ALA A 76 -7.36 -10.93 -13.83
N GLU A 77 -7.74 -12.19 -13.67
CA GLU A 77 -8.07 -13.04 -14.81
C GLU A 77 -9.22 -12.42 -15.60
N GLY A 78 -9.02 -12.21 -16.91
CA GLY A 78 -9.97 -11.52 -17.78
C GLY A 78 -9.63 -10.07 -18.10
N GLY A 79 -8.66 -9.47 -17.39
CA GLY A 79 -8.09 -8.16 -17.73
C GLY A 79 -8.93 -6.93 -17.35
N GLU A 80 -10.10 -7.12 -16.73
CA GLU A 80 -10.90 -6.03 -16.16
C GLU A 80 -10.73 -5.95 -14.64
N ARG A 81 -10.76 -4.73 -14.10
CA ARG A 81 -10.68 -4.51 -12.65
C ARG A 81 -11.93 -5.03 -11.95
N LEU A 82 -11.70 -5.76 -10.86
CA LEU A 82 -12.75 -6.23 -9.98
C LEU A 82 -13.22 -5.14 -9.00
N PRO A 83 -14.43 -5.25 -8.42
CA PRO A 83 -14.93 -4.28 -7.45
C PRO A 83 -13.96 -3.98 -6.30
N VAL A 84 -13.28 -5.01 -5.76
CA VAL A 84 -12.29 -4.83 -4.68
C VAL A 84 -11.10 -3.98 -5.13
N GLN A 85 -10.67 -4.08 -6.40
CA GLN A 85 -9.57 -3.29 -6.93
C GLN A 85 -9.97 -1.83 -7.14
N HIS A 86 -11.22 -1.58 -7.54
CA HIS A 86 -11.76 -0.22 -7.59
C HIS A 86 -11.82 0.42 -6.19
N GLU A 87 -12.25 -0.33 -5.18
CA GLU A 87 -12.25 0.13 -3.79
C GLU A 87 -10.83 0.44 -3.27
N LEU A 88 -9.85 -0.39 -3.63
CA LEU A 88 -8.44 -0.19 -3.27
C LEU A 88 -7.84 1.07 -3.92
N VAL A 89 -8.10 1.29 -5.21
CA VAL A 89 -7.64 2.50 -5.92
C VAL A 89 -8.31 3.74 -5.34
N ALA A 90 -9.61 3.68 -5.05
CA ALA A 90 -10.32 4.79 -4.41
C ALA A 90 -9.75 5.09 -3.02
N ALA A 91 -9.49 4.04 -2.21
CA ALA A 91 -8.86 4.17 -0.90
C ALA A 91 -7.44 4.74 -0.96
N ALA A 92 -6.70 4.50 -2.05
CA ALA A 92 -5.37 5.03 -2.26
C ALA A 92 -5.37 6.54 -2.58
N GLU A 93 -6.52 7.11 -2.97
CA GLU A 93 -6.68 8.55 -3.27
C GLU A 93 -5.60 9.09 -4.23
N THR A 94 -5.38 8.37 -5.33
CA THR A 94 -4.40 8.73 -6.36
C THR A 94 -5.07 8.95 -7.72
N THR A 95 -4.33 9.53 -8.67
CA THR A 95 -4.81 9.75 -10.03
C THR A 95 -4.65 8.48 -10.89
N ALA A 96 -5.50 8.32 -11.90
CA ALA A 96 -5.55 7.10 -12.71
C ALA A 96 -4.21 6.78 -13.43
N ASP A 97 -3.44 7.81 -13.80
CA ASP A 97 -2.11 7.70 -14.42
C ASP A 97 -1.02 7.22 -13.45
N ARG A 98 -1.32 7.15 -12.15
CA ARG A 98 -0.42 6.62 -11.11
C ARG A 98 -0.76 5.19 -10.70
N VAL A 99 -1.72 4.56 -11.38
CA VAL A 99 -2.16 3.18 -11.12
C VAL A 99 -1.77 2.28 -12.28
N GLU A 100 -1.07 1.19 -11.97
CA GLU A 100 -0.70 0.16 -12.94
C GLU A 100 -1.16 -1.22 -12.47
N GLU A 101 -1.35 -2.14 -13.42
CA GLU A 101 -1.68 -3.53 -13.17
C GLU A 101 -0.54 -4.43 -13.62
N LEU A 102 -0.09 -5.29 -12.71
CA LEU A 102 1.00 -6.23 -12.93
C LEU A 102 0.46 -7.64 -13.13
N GLU A 103 1.12 -8.40 -14.01
CA GLU A 103 0.95 -9.84 -14.04
C GLU A 103 1.29 -10.45 -12.67
N ARG A 104 0.66 -11.56 -12.30
CA ARG A 104 0.73 -12.19 -10.98
C ARG A 104 2.15 -12.41 -10.48
N PHE A 105 3.05 -12.93 -11.31
CA PHE A 105 4.43 -13.19 -10.90
C PHE A 105 5.24 -11.90 -10.76
N ALA A 106 5.02 -10.91 -11.63
CA ALA A 106 5.60 -9.58 -11.46
C ALA A 106 5.13 -8.92 -10.16
N PHE A 107 3.87 -9.10 -9.77
CA PHE A 107 3.38 -8.63 -8.47
C PHE A 107 4.08 -9.35 -7.30
N TYR A 108 4.33 -10.65 -7.41
CA TYR A 108 5.10 -11.37 -6.38
C TYR A 108 6.54 -10.88 -6.27
N ASP A 109 7.20 -10.59 -7.39
CA ASP A 109 8.56 -10.03 -7.38
C ASP A 109 8.59 -8.66 -6.65
N ARG A 110 7.59 -7.81 -6.90
CA ARG A 110 7.41 -6.56 -6.15
C ARG A 110 7.17 -6.82 -4.66
N ALA A 111 6.31 -7.76 -4.31
CA ALA A 111 5.99 -8.09 -2.92
C ALA A 111 7.18 -8.65 -2.14
N ILE A 112 8.07 -9.41 -2.81
CA ILE A 112 9.32 -9.91 -2.22
C ILE A 112 10.28 -8.75 -1.91
N ALA A 113 10.31 -7.74 -2.78
CA ALA A 113 11.16 -6.56 -2.62
C ALA A 113 10.59 -5.51 -1.63
N ALA A 114 9.30 -5.60 -1.29
CA ALA A 114 8.63 -4.67 -0.38
C ALA A 114 9.13 -4.81 1.06
N GLN A 115 9.24 -3.67 1.76
CA GLN A 115 9.75 -3.61 3.13
C GLN A 115 8.70 -4.06 4.17
N LEU A 116 7.43 -4.02 3.81
CA LEU A 116 6.31 -4.34 4.69
C LEU A 116 5.17 -5.00 3.89
N ILE A 117 4.61 -6.08 4.44
CA ILE A 117 3.32 -6.62 4.02
C ILE A 117 2.33 -6.53 5.18
N VAL A 118 1.19 -5.88 4.96
CA VAL A 118 0.05 -5.88 5.88
C VAL A 118 -0.98 -6.87 5.34
N ARG A 119 -1.08 -8.05 5.95
CA ARG A 119 -2.04 -9.08 5.55
C ARG A 119 -3.38 -8.83 6.21
N THR A 120 -4.42 -8.69 5.41
CA THR A 120 -5.75 -8.29 5.86
C THR A 120 -6.73 -9.47 5.94
N GLY A 121 -7.96 -9.21 6.38
CA GLY A 121 -9.07 -10.16 6.36
C GLY A 121 -9.86 -10.16 5.05
N GLU A 122 -9.39 -9.45 4.01
CA GLU A 122 -10.07 -9.39 2.73
C GLU A 122 -10.16 -10.77 2.08
N LEU A 123 -11.37 -11.29 1.90
CA LEU A 123 -11.61 -12.62 1.33
C LEU A 123 -11.75 -12.58 -0.20
N ARG A 124 -12.01 -11.40 -0.78
CA ARG A 124 -12.17 -11.24 -2.23
C ARG A 124 -10.80 -11.39 -2.90
N PRO A 125 -10.69 -12.23 -3.96
CA PRO A 125 -9.43 -12.42 -4.67
C PRO A 125 -8.99 -11.14 -5.38
N TYR A 126 -7.68 -11.01 -5.62
CA TYR A 126 -7.05 -9.81 -6.18
C TYR A 126 -7.23 -8.56 -5.30
N GLY A 127 -7.51 -8.75 -4.01
CA GLY A 127 -7.59 -7.69 -3.00
C GLY A 127 -6.21 -7.23 -2.51
N ASN A 128 -5.20 -7.30 -3.37
CA ASN A 128 -3.81 -6.94 -3.08
C ASN A 128 -3.43 -5.65 -3.79
N LEU A 129 -2.68 -4.79 -3.12
CA LEU A 129 -2.19 -3.55 -3.67
C LEU A 129 -0.81 -3.22 -3.09
N VAL A 130 0.08 -2.70 -3.95
CA VAL A 130 1.36 -2.10 -3.55
C VAL A 130 1.19 -0.59 -3.48
N LEU A 131 1.74 0.04 -2.44
CA LEU A 131 1.92 1.48 -2.35
C LEU A 131 3.41 1.80 -2.32
N ARG A 132 3.86 2.73 -3.17
CA ARG A 132 5.21 3.30 -3.10
C ARG A 132 5.21 4.63 -2.35
N LYS A 133 6.02 4.72 -1.30
CA LYS A 133 6.10 5.91 -0.44
C LYS A 133 6.79 7.08 -1.14
N GLY A 134 6.14 8.23 -1.06
CA GLY A 134 6.65 9.51 -1.57
C GLY A 134 7.50 10.26 -0.57
N VAL A 135 7.92 11.44 -0.98
CA VAL A 135 8.66 12.36 -0.11
C VAL A 135 7.68 13.07 0.83
N VAL A 136 8.04 13.16 2.11
CA VAL A 136 7.36 14.02 3.08
C VAL A 136 7.97 15.43 2.98
N ASN A 137 7.41 16.27 2.09
CA ASN A 137 7.94 17.61 1.84
C ASN A 137 7.03 18.70 2.44
N GLU A 138 7.39 19.18 3.63
CA GLU A 138 7.05 20.54 4.09
C GLU A 138 8.26 21.49 3.99
N TYR A 139 9.37 21.03 3.40
CA TYR A 139 10.59 21.80 3.28
C TYR A 139 10.39 23.00 2.34
N THR A 140 10.25 24.18 2.95
CA THR A 140 10.33 25.45 2.24
C THR A 140 11.76 25.97 2.43
N PRO A 141 12.61 26.00 1.39
CA PRO A 141 13.96 26.52 1.51
C PRO A 141 13.88 27.97 1.97
N THR A 142 14.48 28.29 3.12
CA THR A 142 14.61 29.68 3.54
C THR A 142 15.78 30.31 2.77
N GLY A 143 15.48 31.21 1.83
CA GLY A 143 16.48 32.11 1.26
C GLY A 143 17.10 31.76 -0.11
N ALA A 144 16.29 31.40 -1.11
CA ALA A 144 16.69 31.62 -2.50
C ALA A 144 16.35 33.07 -2.90
N ALA A 145 17.30 33.97 -2.68
CA ALA A 145 17.34 35.31 -3.26
C ALA A 145 18.29 35.32 -4.46
#